data_AF-A0A353JYG2-F1
#
_entry.id   AF-A0A353JYG2-F1
#
_cell.length_a   1.000
_cell.length_b   1.000
_cell.length_c   1.000
_cell.angle_alpha   90.00
_cell.angle_beta   90.00
_cell.angle_gamma   90.00
#
_symmetry.space_group_name_H-M   'P 1'
#
loop_
_entity.id
_entity.type
_entity.pdbx_description
1 polymer ?
#
loop_
_entity_poly.entity_id
_entity_poly.type
_entity_poly.pdbx_seq_one_letter_code
_entity_poly.pdbx_strand_id
1 'polypeptide(L)'
;DAEHLLDGVGITVNKNTIPFDPEKPSVTSGIRLGTPATTTRGFNTDDMVEIADIMNWTIENRDNDLTPAKKRVQKLCDKYPLYE
;
A
#
# COMPACT_ATOMS: atom_id res chain seq x y z
N ASP A 1 -10.40 6.78 3.16
CA ASP A 1 -10.20 6.78 1.69
C ASP A 1 -8.92 6.10 1.25
N ALA A 2 -7.76 6.51 1.76
CA ALA A 2 -6.46 5.95 1.34
C ALA A 2 -6.37 4.41 1.47
N GLU A 3 -6.89 3.83 2.56
CA GLU A 3 -6.94 2.36 2.75
C GLU A 3 -7.62 1.65 1.58
N HIS A 4 -8.85 2.02 1.23
CA HIS A 4 -9.60 1.39 0.14
C HIS A 4 -8.95 1.66 -1.24
N LEU A 5 -8.37 2.84 -1.42
CA LEU A 5 -7.69 3.22 -2.65
C LEU A 5 -6.46 2.33 -2.90
N LEU A 6 -5.62 2.16 -1.88
CA LEU A 6 -4.43 1.32 -1.93
C LEU A 6 -4.80 -0.16 -2.06
N ASP A 7 -5.85 -0.61 -1.37
CA ASP A 7 -6.34 -1.99 -1.49
C ASP A 7 -6.80 -2.29 -2.93
N GLY A 8 -7.43 -1.33 -3.60
CA GLY A 8 -7.85 -1.43 -5.00
C GLY A 8 -6.70 -1.68 -6.00
N VAL A 9 -5.47 -1.28 -5.66
CA VAL A 9 -4.27 -1.55 -6.47
C VAL A 9 -3.44 -2.73 -5.96
N GLY A 10 -3.90 -3.41 -4.90
CA GLY A 10 -3.25 -4.59 -4.32
C GLY A 10 -2.26 -4.29 -3.18
N ILE A 11 -2.32 -3.09 -2.57
CA ILE A 11 -1.55 -2.74 -1.39
C ILE A 11 -2.49 -2.66 -0.19
N THR A 12 -2.49 -3.70 0.65
CA THR A 12 -3.34 -3.75 1.83
C THR A 12 -2.68 -3.05 3.02
N VAL A 13 -3.36 -2.04 3.57
CA VAL A 13 -2.95 -1.28 4.76
C VAL A 13 -4.13 -1.21 5.73
N ASN A 14 -3.91 -0.67 6.93
CA ASN A 14 -4.98 -0.46 7.91
C ASN A 14 -5.08 1.02 8.33
N LYS A 15 -6.30 1.52 8.45
CA LYS A 15 -6.62 2.81 9.08
C LYS A 15 -6.07 2.87 10.51
N ASN A 16 -5.44 3.99 10.87
CA ASN A 16 -4.87 4.19 12.20
C ASN A 16 -5.04 5.66 12.62
N THR A 17 -5.37 5.89 13.88
CA THR A 17 -5.47 7.24 14.43
C THR A 17 -4.12 7.94 14.47
N ILE A 18 -4.14 9.26 14.37
CA ILE A 18 -2.98 10.14 14.59
C ILE A 18 -3.14 10.91 15.90
N PRO A 19 -2.06 11.46 16.49
CA PRO A 19 -2.19 12.37 17.62
C PRO A 19 -3.13 13.54 17.30
N PHE A 20 -4.09 13.81 18.19
CA PHE A 20 -5.11 14.85 18.01
C PHE A 20 -5.94 14.69 16.72
N ASP A 21 -6.28 13.45 16.36
CA ASP A 21 -7.06 13.14 15.16
C ASP A 21 -8.36 13.98 15.10
N PRO A 22 -8.56 14.80 14.06
CA PRO A 22 -9.79 15.59 13.90
C PRO A 22 -11.01 14.72 13.58
N GLU A 23 -10.77 13.49 13.08
CA GLU A 23 -11.81 12.57 12.67
C GLU A 23 -12.26 11.63 13.80
N LYS A 24 -13.43 11.01 13.61
CA LYS A 24 -13.94 10.02 14.56
C LYS A 24 -13.04 8.78 14.62
N PRO A 25 -12.98 8.07 15.77
CA PRO A 25 -12.18 6.84 15.90
C PRO A 25 -12.48 5.75 14.86
N SER A 26 -13.68 5.75 14.27
CA SER A 26 -14.09 4.79 13.23
C SER A 26 -13.65 5.18 11.81
N VAL A 27 -13.15 6.41 11.59
CA VAL A 27 -12.73 6.92 10.28
C VAL A 27 -11.21 7.08 10.26
N THR A 28 -10.65 7.77 11.25
CA THR A 28 -9.23 8.08 11.42
C THR A 28 -8.61 8.87 10.25
N SER A 29 -7.56 9.64 10.54
CA SER A 29 -6.85 10.46 9.54
C SER A 29 -5.52 9.87 9.08
N GLY A 30 -5.20 8.62 9.45
CA GLY A 30 -3.91 7.99 9.17
C GLY A 30 -4.00 6.56 8.67
N ILE A 31 -2.87 6.05 8.19
CA ILE A 31 -2.67 4.65 7.82
C ILE A 31 -1.41 4.10 8.51
N ARG A 32 -1.43 2.81 8.86
CA ARG A 32 -0.27 2.11 9.40
C ARG A 32 0.31 1.16 8.35
N LEU A 33 1.63 1.20 8.21
CA LEU A 33 2.40 0.36 7.30
C LEU A 33 3.23 -0.64 8.10
N GLY A 34 3.30 -1.87 7.60
CA GLY A 34 4.12 -2.93 8.19
C GLY A 34 4.87 -3.67 7.09
N THR A 35 6.19 -3.78 7.25
CA THR A 35 7.07 -4.55 6.37
C THR A 35 7.26 -6.04 6.71
N PRO A 36 6.92 -6.57 7.92
CA PRO A 36 7.24 -7.97 8.24
C PRO A 36 6.74 -9.02 7.24
N ALA A 37 5.52 -8.84 6.70
CA ALA A 37 4.95 -9.77 5.73
C ALA A 37 5.72 -9.76 4.40
N THR A 38 6.07 -8.58 3.89
CA THR A 38 6.80 -8.44 2.63
C THR A 38 8.26 -8.87 2.76
N THR A 39 8.92 -8.56 3.89
CA THR A 39 10.29 -9.03 4.15
C THR A 39 10.35 -10.54 4.34
N THR A 40 9.35 -11.14 5.01
CA THR A 40 9.26 -12.61 5.14
C THR A 40 9.07 -13.29 3.77
N ARG A 41 8.37 -12.62 2.86
CA ARG A 41 8.19 -13.05 1.46
C ARG A 41 9.46 -12.90 0.60
N GLY A 42 10.50 -12.22 1.09
CA GLY A 42 11.78 -12.05 0.41
C GLY A 42 12.01 -10.69 -0.26
N PHE A 43 11.12 -9.73 -0.05
CA PHE A 43 11.28 -8.39 -0.60
C PHE A 43 12.48 -7.68 0.04
N ASN A 44 13.21 -6.92 -0.77
CA ASN A 44 14.39 -6.17 -0.35
C ASN A 44 14.12 -4.65 -0.29
N THR A 45 15.17 -3.87 0.00
CA THR A 45 15.08 -2.41 0.11
C THR A 45 14.61 -1.73 -1.19
N ASP A 46 15.06 -2.19 -2.35
CA ASP A 46 14.66 -1.61 -3.64
C ASP A 46 13.17 -1.89 -3.91
N ASP A 47 12.67 -3.07 -3.54
CA ASP A 47 11.25 -3.38 -3.63
C ASP A 47 10.42 -2.49 -2.69
N MET A 48 10.94 -2.12 -1.52
CA MET A 48 10.27 -1.18 -0.61
C MET A 48 10.18 0.23 -1.18
N VAL A 49 11.22 0.68 -1.89
CA VAL A 49 11.20 1.97 -2.61
C VAL A 49 10.11 1.93 -3.69
N GLU A 50 10.03 0.86 -4.48
CA GLU A 50 8.99 0.69 -5.49
C GLU A 50 7.58 0.67 -4.87
N ILE A 51 7.38 0.00 -3.72
CA ILE A 51 6.11 0.03 -3.00
C ILE A 51 5.75 1.47 -2.59
N ALA A 52 6.69 2.22 -2.04
CA ALA A 52 6.47 3.61 -1.62
C ALA A 52 6.10 4.51 -2.82
N ASP A 53 6.77 4.33 -3.97
CA ASP A 53 6.48 5.05 -5.20
C ASP A 53 5.10 4.70 -5.75
N ILE A 54 4.70 3.43 -5.72
CA ILE A 54 3.36 3.01 -6.12
C ILE A 54 2.31 3.65 -5.21
N MET A 55 2.54 3.67 -3.89
CA MET A 55 1.62 4.29 -2.93
C MET A 55 1.46 5.79 -3.21
N ASN A 56 2.56 6.52 -3.37
CA ASN A 56 2.52 7.95 -3.65
C ASN A 56 1.79 8.24 -4.97
N TRP A 57 2.17 7.53 -6.04
CA TRP A 57 1.55 7.70 -7.35
C TRP A 57 0.04 7.40 -7.30
N THR A 58 -0.37 6.36 -6.58
CA THR A 58 -1.80 5.99 -6.45
C THR A 58 -2.59 7.07 -5.73
N ILE A 59 -2.04 7.65 -4.67
CA ILE A 59 -2.70 8.74 -3.90
C ILE A 59 -2.83 9.99 -4.77
N GLU A 60 -1.79 10.37 -5.50
CA GLU A 60 -1.78 11.54 -6.39
C GLU A 60 -2.73 11.36 -7.59
N ASN A 61 -2.89 10.14 -8.08
CA ASN A 61 -3.70 9.82 -9.26
C ASN A 61 -5.07 9.22 -8.90
N ARG A 62 -5.57 9.47 -7.68
CA ARG A 62 -6.79 8.83 -7.13
C ARG A 62 -8.05 8.95 -8.00
N ASP A 63 -8.11 9.96 -8.86
CA ASP A 63 -9.25 10.24 -9.76
C ASP A 63 -9.04 9.73 -11.20
N ASN A 64 -7.91 9.06 -11.47
CA ASN A 64 -7.51 8.54 -12.78
C ASN A 64 -7.55 7.01 -12.86
N ASP A 65 -7.17 6.45 -14.01
CA ASP A 65 -6.99 5.00 -14.15
C ASP A 65 -5.78 4.50 -13.34
N LEU A 66 -6.06 3.66 -12.35
CA LEU A 66 -5.07 3.05 -11.44
C LEU A 66 -4.53 1.70 -11.93
N THR A 67 -4.95 1.23 -13.11
CA THR A 67 -4.44 0.01 -13.73
C THR A 67 -2.89 -0.04 -13.81
N PRO A 68 -2.16 1.05 -14.09
CA PRO A 68 -0.70 1.04 -14.05
C PRO A 68 -0.11 0.68 -12.69
N ALA A 69 -0.67 1.22 -11.59
CA ALA A 69 -0.23 0.89 -10.23
C ALA A 69 -0.45 -0.58 -9.91
N LYS A 70 -1.64 -1.10 -10.23
CA LYS A 70 -1.97 -2.52 -10.02
C LYS A 70 -1.01 -3.46 -10.76
N LYS A 71 -0.63 -3.12 -12.00
CA LYS A 71 0.36 -3.90 -12.77
C LYS A 71 1.75 -3.88 -12.13
N ARG A 72 2.18 -2.75 -11.54
CA ARG A 72 3.46 -2.66 -10.83
C ARG A 72 3.46 -3.53 -9.58
N VAL A 73 2.38 -3.50 -8.79
CA VAL A 73 2.21 -4.37 -7.62
C VAL A 73 2.25 -5.85 -8.01
N GLN A 74 1.54 -6.23 -9.09
CA GLN A 74 1.55 -7.62 -9.56
C GLN A 74 2.97 -8.09 -9.92
N LYS A 75 3.75 -7.26 -10.64
CA LYS A 75 5.15 -7.59 -10.98
C LYS A 75 6.04 -7.82 -9.76
N LEU A 76 5.85 -7.04 -8.69
CA LEU A 76 6.55 -7.27 -7.42
C LEU A 76 6.16 -8.61 -6.81
N CYS A 77 4.86 -8.92 -6.77
CA CYS A 77 4.37 -10.20 -6.26
C CYS A 77 4.87 -11.39 -7.08
N ASP A 78 4.94 -11.27 -8.40
CA ASP A 78 5.39 -12.34 -9.31
C ASP A 78 6.88 -12.66 -9.13
N LYS A 79 7.70 -11.68 -8.72
CA LYS A 79 9.12 -11.88 -8.39
C LYS A 79 9.33 -12.77 -7.16
N TYR A 80 8.32 -12.88 -6.30
CA TYR A 80 8.37 -13.58 -5.01
C TYR A 80 7.13 -14.47 -4.81
N PRO A 81 7.02 -15.63 -5.48
CA PRO A 81 5.90 -16.55 -5.29
C PRO A 81 5.82 -17.02 -3.83
N LEU A 82 4.59 -17.20 -3.32
CA LEU A 82 4.33 -17.70 -1.97
C LEU A 82 3.94 -19.18 -2.02
N TYR A 83 4.49 -19.97 -1.10
CA TYR A 83 4.15 -21.39 -0.88
C TYR A 83 4.49 -22.35 -2.04
N GLU A 84 5.63 -22.14 -2.71
CA GLU A 84 6.25 -23.22 -3.51
C GLU A 84 6.75 -24.37 -2.62
#